data_AF-U2KEV4-F1
#
_entry.id   AF-U2KEV4-F1
#
_cell.length_a   1.000
_cell.length_b   1.000
_cell.length_c   1.000
_cell.angle_alpha   90.00
_cell.angle_beta   90.00
_cell.angle_gamma   90.00
#
_symmetry.space_group_name_H-M   'P 1'
#
loop_
_entity.id
_entity.type
_entity.pdbx_description
1 polymer ?
#
loop_
_entity_poly.entity_id
_entity_poly.type
_entity_poly.pdbx_seq_one_letter_code
_entity_poly.pdbx_strand_id
1 'polypeptide(L)'
;MEELLYTALDVACIIAMEGLSTKEAIQLAHRMHTEDKSFLSMEYRQNYRKWLLDILYWSDYMQDKIILDAEFPSVQNLSDGNLDVSALMYDDFNTDLFFKKLRVQILYLGKKDYARMKLRTLMAEYGYQRRSKEFIRFLKIRLVFYHIQTALRGNEICDVETMDCLDDMITFRVI
;
A
#
# COMPACT_ATOMS: atom_id res chain seq x y z
N MET A 1 0.14 -4.71 13.43
CA MET A 1 1.37 -4.14 12.83
C MET A 1 1.79 -4.93 11.59
N GLU A 2 1.68 -6.25 11.58
CA GLU A 2 2.00 -7.06 10.40
C GLU A 2 1.16 -6.69 9.16
N GLU A 3 -0.11 -6.34 9.33
CA GLU A 3 -1.00 -5.86 8.25
C GLU A 3 -0.50 -4.57 7.55
N LEU A 4 0.35 -3.78 8.25
CA LEU A 4 0.95 -2.57 7.71
C LEU A 4 2.22 -2.86 6.88
N LEU A 5 2.72 -4.09 6.89
CA LEU A 5 3.82 -4.49 6.03
C LEU A 5 3.34 -4.60 4.58
N TYR A 6 4.23 -4.35 3.63
CA TYR A 6 3.95 -4.56 2.21
C TYR A 6 3.98 -6.04 1.90
N THR A 7 2.84 -6.55 1.46
CA THR A 7 2.74 -7.80 0.73
C THR A 7 3.05 -7.58 -0.74
N ALA A 8 3.33 -8.65 -1.47
CA ALA A 8 3.50 -8.59 -2.92
C ALA A 8 2.23 -8.07 -3.61
N LEU A 9 1.06 -8.45 -3.08
CA LEU A 9 -0.24 -8.01 -3.55
C LEU A 9 -0.46 -6.50 -3.38
N ASP A 10 -0.10 -5.91 -2.23
CA ASP A 10 -0.18 -4.47 -2.01
C ASP A 10 0.60 -3.70 -3.09
N VAL A 11 1.81 -4.18 -3.42
CA VAL A 11 2.67 -3.54 -4.42
C VAL A 11 2.14 -3.74 -5.84
N ALA A 12 1.59 -4.91 -6.16
CA ALA A 12 0.90 -5.14 -7.44
C ALA A 12 -0.30 -4.19 -7.61
N CYS A 13 -1.11 -4.00 -6.56
CA CYS A 13 -2.20 -3.02 -6.57
C CYS A 13 -1.67 -1.59 -6.81
N ILE A 14 -0.60 -1.19 -6.13
CA ILE A 14 0.02 0.15 -6.33
C ILE A 14 0.53 0.32 -7.76
N ILE A 15 1.20 -0.70 -8.32
CA ILE A 15 1.68 -0.73 -9.70
C ILE A 15 0.52 -0.48 -10.67
N ALA A 16 -0.60 -1.20 -10.49
CA ALA A 16 -1.78 -1.06 -11.33
C ALA A 16 -2.42 0.32 -11.18
N MET A 17 -2.58 0.82 -9.94
CA MET A 17 -3.16 2.14 -9.67
C MET A 17 -2.33 3.31 -10.22
N GLU A 18 -1.01 3.16 -10.27
CA GLU A 18 -0.09 4.18 -10.80
C GLU A 18 0.20 4.00 -12.29
N GLY A 19 -0.29 2.91 -12.90
CA GLY A 19 -0.09 2.61 -14.32
C GLY A 19 1.37 2.39 -14.70
N LEU A 20 2.16 1.79 -13.79
CA LEU A 20 3.59 1.56 -14.02
C LEU A 20 3.80 0.49 -15.10
N SER A 21 4.75 0.74 -16.00
CA SER A 21 5.21 -0.28 -16.95
C SER A 21 5.93 -1.42 -16.20
N THR A 22 6.06 -2.58 -16.85
CA THR A 22 6.81 -3.73 -16.29
C THR A 22 8.23 -3.35 -15.86
N LYS A 23 8.89 -2.47 -16.61
CA LYS A 23 10.22 -1.97 -16.27
C LYS A 23 10.21 -1.15 -14.98
N GLU A 24 9.25 -0.25 -14.82
CA GLU A 24 9.09 0.58 -13.63
C GLU A 24 8.67 -0.26 -12.41
N ALA A 25 7.80 -1.25 -12.61
CA ALA A 25 7.43 -2.22 -11.58
C ALA A 25 8.63 -3.00 -11.03
N ILE A 26 9.49 -3.54 -11.92
CA ILE A 26 10.72 -4.23 -11.53
C ILE A 26 11.66 -3.29 -10.77
N GLN A 27 11.81 -2.04 -11.22
CA GLN A 27 12.64 -1.04 -10.55
C GLN A 27 12.10 -0.66 -9.16
N LEU A 28 10.78 -0.53 -9.02
CA LEU A 28 10.12 -0.31 -7.74
C LEU A 28 10.36 -1.48 -6.79
N ALA A 29 10.08 -2.71 -7.23
CA ALA A 29 10.27 -3.92 -6.45
C ALA A 29 11.72 -4.07 -5.96
N HIS A 30 12.69 -3.80 -6.84
CA HIS A 30 14.11 -3.80 -6.51
C HIS A 30 14.43 -2.77 -5.42
N ARG A 31 14.06 -1.50 -5.62
CA ARG A 31 14.35 -0.43 -4.65
C ARG A 31 13.73 -0.69 -3.29
N MET A 32 12.47 -1.11 -3.24
CA MET A 32 11.81 -1.46 -1.98
C MET A 32 12.55 -2.57 -1.23
N HIS A 33 13.04 -3.58 -1.94
CA HIS A 33 13.79 -4.67 -1.32
C HIS A 33 15.22 -4.27 -0.92
N THR A 34 15.87 -3.36 -1.63
CA THR A 34 17.24 -2.94 -1.29
C THR A 34 17.29 -1.86 -0.22
N GLU A 35 16.33 -0.92 -0.23
CA GLU A 35 16.35 0.30 0.58
C GLU A 35 15.41 0.18 1.80
N ASP A 36 14.27 -0.52 1.68
CA ASP A 36 13.17 -0.53 2.67
C ASP A 36 12.72 -1.94 3.08
N LYS A 37 13.61 -2.95 3.03
CA LYS A 37 13.26 -4.36 3.31
C LYS A 37 12.54 -4.60 4.64
N SER A 38 12.75 -3.75 5.66
CA SER A 38 12.07 -3.86 6.96
C SER A 38 10.56 -3.65 6.86
N PHE A 39 10.09 -2.92 5.85
CA PHE A 39 8.67 -2.68 5.60
C PHE A 39 8.00 -3.80 4.82
N LEU A 40 8.76 -4.74 4.24
CA LEU A 40 8.19 -5.89 3.55
C LEU A 40 7.70 -6.95 4.55
N SER A 41 6.68 -7.72 4.17
CA SER A 41 6.29 -8.93 4.89
C SER A 41 7.49 -9.86 5.06
N MET A 42 7.55 -10.54 6.21
CA MET A 42 8.78 -11.20 6.67
C MET A 42 9.35 -12.21 5.66
N GLU A 43 8.47 -12.92 4.95
CA GLU A 43 8.82 -13.91 3.93
C GLU A 43 9.64 -13.35 2.75
N TYR A 44 9.56 -12.05 2.49
CA TYR A 44 10.23 -11.41 1.36
C TYR A 44 11.59 -10.83 1.71
N ARG A 45 11.87 -10.55 2.98
CA ARG A 45 13.02 -9.70 3.41
C ARG A 45 14.41 -10.24 3.05
N GLN A 46 14.51 -11.55 2.85
CA GLN A 46 15.76 -12.24 2.48
C GLN A 46 15.66 -12.90 1.10
N ASN A 47 14.55 -12.73 0.40
CA ASN A 47 14.27 -13.44 -0.84
C ASN A 47 13.65 -12.51 -1.89
N TYR A 48 14.53 -11.73 -2.52
CA TYR A 48 14.15 -10.84 -3.62
C TYR A 48 13.47 -11.59 -4.78
N ARG A 49 13.90 -12.84 -5.03
CA ARG A 49 13.30 -13.65 -6.11
C ARG A 49 11.83 -13.95 -5.82
N LYS A 50 11.50 -14.39 -4.59
CA LYS A 50 10.11 -14.62 -4.18
C LYS A 50 9.32 -13.30 -4.20
N TRP A 51 9.90 -12.22 -3.69
CA TRP A 51 9.29 -10.89 -3.73
C TRP A 51 8.87 -10.46 -5.14
N LEU A 52 9.80 -10.56 -6.09
CA LEU A 52 9.54 -10.16 -7.47
C LEU A 52 8.53 -11.08 -8.16
N LEU A 53 8.68 -12.40 -8.01
CA LEU A 53 7.78 -13.37 -8.64
C LEU A 53 6.35 -13.21 -8.14
N ASP A 54 6.16 -13.03 -6.84
CA ASP A 54 4.83 -12.89 -6.26
C ASP A 54 4.18 -11.56 -6.69
N ILE A 55 4.96 -10.46 -6.84
CA ILE A 55 4.43 -9.19 -7.38
C ILE A 55 3.94 -9.39 -8.82
N LEU A 56 4.74 -10.05 -9.65
CA LEU A 56 4.39 -10.29 -11.05
C LEU A 56 3.16 -11.19 -11.15
N TYR A 57 3.12 -12.25 -10.35
CA TYR A 57 1.96 -13.13 -10.23
C TYR A 57 0.69 -12.33 -9.93
N TRP A 58 0.69 -11.50 -8.88
CA TRP A 58 -0.48 -10.70 -8.52
C TRP A 58 -0.84 -9.67 -9.59
N SER A 59 0.15 -9.11 -10.28
CA SER A 59 -0.07 -8.15 -11.36
C SER A 59 -0.76 -8.79 -12.58
N ASP A 60 -0.38 -10.03 -12.90
CA ASP A 60 -1.00 -10.82 -13.97
C ASP A 60 -2.37 -11.34 -13.53
N TYR A 61 -2.48 -11.86 -12.31
CA TYR A 61 -3.75 -12.34 -11.74
C TYR A 61 -4.85 -11.29 -11.79
N MET A 62 -4.54 -10.03 -11.47
CA MET A 62 -5.55 -8.95 -11.51
C MET A 62 -6.08 -8.66 -12.92
N GLN A 63 -5.28 -8.90 -13.97
CA GLN A 63 -5.70 -8.66 -15.35
C GLN A 63 -6.73 -9.71 -15.82
N ASP A 64 -6.50 -10.96 -15.44
CA ASP A 64 -7.28 -12.11 -15.89
C ASP A 64 -8.09 -12.78 -14.77
N LYS A 65 -8.34 -12.06 -13.65
CA LYS A 65 -8.93 -12.62 -12.42
C LYS A 65 -10.17 -13.48 -12.67
N ILE A 66 -11.12 -12.99 -13.47
CA ILE A 66 -12.37 -13.72 -13.77
C ILE A 66 -12.09 -15.09 -14.41
N ILE A 67 -11.12 -15.14 -15.33
CA ILE A 67 -10.76 -16.38 -16.04
C ILE A 67 -10.02 -17.31 -15.08
N LEU A 68 -9.01 -16.81 -14.38
CA LEU A 68 -8.19 -17.60 -13.46
C LEU A 68 -9.02 -18.17 -12.30
N ASP A 69 -9.91 -17.37 -11.71
CA ASP A 69 -10.82 -17.82 -10.64
C ASP A 69 -11.73 -18.96 -11.08
N ALA A 70 -12.16 -18.97 -12.35
CA ALA A 70 -13.00 -20.03 -12.90
C ALA A 70 -12.20 -21.33 -13.14
N GLU A 71 -10.91 -21.25 -13.43
CA GLU A 71 -10.04 -22.40 -13.69
C GLU A 71 -9.51 -23.04 -12.40
N PHE A 72 -9.28 -22.22 -11.38
CA PHE A 72 -8.65 -22.60 -10.13
C PHE A 72 -9.27 -23.81 -9.39
N PRO A 73 -10.61 -23.95 -9.31
CA PRO A 73 -11.24 -25.17 -8.77
C PRO A 73 -10.86 -26.44 -9.54
N SER A 74 -10.73 -26.36 -10.87
CA SER A 74 -10.30 -27.50 -11.70
C SER A 74 -8.84 -27.87 -11.42
N VAL A 75 -7.98 -26.87 -11.23
CA VAL A 75 -6.55 -27.08 -10.91
C VAL A 75 -6.40 -27.75 -9.53
N GLN A 76 -7.19 -27.34 -8.53
CA GLN A 76 -7.18 -27.97 -7.20
C GLN A 76 -7.49 -29.46 -7.27
N ASN A 77 -8.50 -29.83 -8.04
CA ASN A 77 -8.91 -31.24 -8.23
C ASN A 77 -7.81 -32.08 -8.90
N LEU A 78 -7.02 -31.49 -9.81
CA LEU A 78 -5.88 -32.17 -10.45
C LEU A 78 -4.66 -32.31 -9.54
N SER A 79 -4.59 -31.54 -8.45
CA SER A 79 -3.48 -31.56 -7.48
C SER A 79 -3.68 -32.55 -6.33
N ASP A 80 -4.72 -33.40 -6.40
CA ASP A 80 -5.21 -34.24 -5.29
C ASP A 80 -5.50 -33.44 -4.00
N GLY A 81 -5.88 -32.15 -4.15
CA GLY A 81 -6.16 -31.25 -3.03
C GLY A 81 -4.92 -30.71 -2.31
N ASN A 82 -3.70 -31.00 -2.78
CA ASN A 82 -2.46 -30.49 -2.17
C ASN A 82 -2.20 -29.00 -2.47
N LEU A 83 -2.84 -28.45 -3.50
CA LEU A 83 -2.74 -27.03 -3.82
C LEU A 83 -3.75 -26.22 -3.00
N ASP A 84 -3.24 -25.30 -2.19
CA ASP A 84 -4.07 -24.26 -1.57
C ASP A 84 -4.35 -23.13 -2.55
N VAL A 85 -5.43 -23.30 -3.30
CA VAL A 85 -5.89 -22.33 -4.29
C VAL A 85 -6.38 -21.02 -3.64
N SER A 86 -6.78 -21.04 -2.36
CA SER A 86 -7.21 -19.82 -1.67
C SER A 86 -6.06 -18.82 -1.48
N ALA A 87 -4.83 -19.32 -1.37
CA ALA A 87 -3.62 -18.49 -1.32
C ALA A 87 -3.24 -17.86 -2.68
N LEU A 88 -3.88 -18.31 -3.77
CA LEU A 88 -3.67 -17.84 -5.15
C LEU A 88 -4.75 -16.84 -5.60
N MET A 89 -5.82 -16.70 -4.83
CA MET A 89 -6.96 -15.85 -5.15
C MET A 89 -7.03 -14.65 -4.20
N TYR A 90 -7.71 -13.60 -4.65
CA TYR A 90 -7.95 -12.43 -3.81
C TYR A 90 -9.29 -11.76 -4.12
N ASP A 91 -10.11 -11.57 -3.08
CA ASP A 91 -11.50 -11.11 -3.23
C ASP A 91 -11.82 -9.77 -2.57
N ASP A 92 -10.91 -9.18 -1.76
CA ASP A 92 -11.27 -8.02 -0.93
C ASP A 92 -10.33 -6.83 -1.13
N PHE A 93 -10.82 -5.62 -1.40
CA PHE A 93 -9.95 -4.44 -1.52
C PHE A 93 -9.56 -3.93 -0.13
N ASN A 94 -8.29 -4.09 0.26
CA ASN A 94 -7.81 -3.62 1.56
C ASN A 94 -7.80 -2.08 1.66
N THR A 95 -8.57 -1.55 2.59
CA THR A 95 -8.61 -0.12 2.95
C THR A 95 -7.25 0.44 3.42
N ASP A 96 -6.29 -0.42 3.81
CA ASP A 96 -4.95 0.02 4.24
C ASP A 96 -4.03 0.44 3.08
N LEU A 97 -4.45 0.25 1.82
CA LEU A 97 -3.61 0.53 0.65
C LEU A 97 -3.25 2.01 0.49
N PHE A 98 -4.07 2.94 0.99
CA PHE A 98 -3.82 4.37 0.81
C PHE A 98 -2.48 4.83 1.43
N PHE A 99 -2.15 4.46 2.67
CA PHE A 99 -0.90 4.90 3.29
C PHE A 99 0.33 4.19 2.71
N LYS A 100 0.17 2.91 2.32
CA LYS A 100 1.17 2.15 1.57
C LYS A 100 1.49 2.87 0.26
N LYS A 101 0.46 3.20 -0.51
CA LYS A 101 0.55 3.97 -1.76
C LYS A 101 1.18 5.34 -1.53
N LEU A 102 0.74 6.09 -0.52
CA LEU A 102 1.24 7.42 -0.18
C LEU A 102 2.75 7.40 0.06
N ARG A 103 3.24 6.44 0.85
CA ARG A 103 4.66 6.29 1.13
C ARG A 103 5.44 5.91 -0.13
N VAL A 104 4.93 4.98 -0.94
CA VAL A 104 5.57 4.61 -2.22
C VAL A 104 5.65 5.80 -3.17
N GLN A 105 4.57 6.59 -3.26
CA GLN A 105 4.55 7.81 -4.05
C GLN A 105 5.62 8.81 -3.58
N ILE A 106 5.74 9.05 -2.26
CA ILE A 106 6.72 10.00 -1.73
C ILE A 106 8.17 9.57 -2.01
N LEU A 107 8.48 8.28 -1.82
CA LEU A 107 9.86 7.79 -1.88
C LEU A 107 10.33 7.43 -3.29
N TYR A 108 9.44 6.86 -4.11
CA TYR A 108 9.85 6.13 -5.30
C TYR A 108 9.33 6.74 -6.60
N LEU A 109 8.11 7.29 -6.59
CA LEU A 109 7.40 7.66 -7.83
C LEU A 109 7.21 9.16 -8.01
N GLY A 110 7.13 9.91 -6.91
CA GLY A 110 6.83 11.32 -6.89
C GLY A 110 7.95 12.18 -7.47
N LYS A 111 7.58 13.23 -8.21
CA LYS A 111 8.53 14.30 -8.62
C LYS A 111 9.01 15.13 -7.42
N LYS A 112 8.32 15.01 -6.29
CA LYS A 112 8.58 15.71 -5.04
C LYS A 112 8.61 14.68 -3.92
N ASP A 113 9.42 14.95 -2.92
CA ASP A 113 9.58 14.19 -1.68
C ASP A 113 8.42 14.40 -0.69
N TYR A 114 7.24 14.81 -1.18
CA TYR A 114 6.06 15.06 -0.36
C TYR A 114 4.76 14.89 -1.14
N ALA A 115 3.69 14.56 -0.40
CA ALA A 115 2.32 14.58 -0.89
C ALA A 115 1.51 15.65 -0.15
N ARG A 116 0.46 16.18 -0.78
CA ARG A 116 -0.39 17.22 -0.19
C ARG A 116 -1.86 16.93 -0.38
N MET A 117 -2.63 17.01 0.70
CA MET A 117 -4.09 16.92 0.66
C MET A 117 -4.71 17.55 1.90
N LYS A 118 -6.03 17.79 1.85
CA LYS A 118 -6.80 18.24 3.01
C LYS A 118 -7.10 17.05 3.92
N LEU A 119 -7.16 17.27 5.24
CA LEU A 119 -7.59 16.23 6.17
C LEU A 119 -9.01 15.76 5.87
N ARG A 120 -9.89 16.69 5.45
CA ARG A 120 -11.26 16.35 5.02
C ARG A 120 -11.28 15.33 3.88
N THR A 121 -10.38 15.45 2.90
CA THR A 121 -10.30 14.51 1.77
C THR A 121 -9.87 13.13 2.26
N LEU A 122 -8.85 13.07 3.11
CA LEU A 122 -8.39 11.82 3.70
C LEU A 122 -9.48 11.14 4.54
N MET A 123 -10.22 11.90 5.34
CA MET A 123 -11.33 11.37 6.12
C MET A 123 -12.43 10.78 5.23
N ALA A 124 -12.79 11.48 4.15
CA ALA A 124 -13.81 11.04 3.21
C ALA A 124 -13.44 9.73 2.50
N GLU A 125 -12.16 9.53 2.16
CA GLU A 125 -11.64 8.29 1.58
C GLU A 125 -11.91 7.07 2.47
N TYR A 126 -11.87 7.28 3.78
CA TYR A 126 -12.14 6.25 4.78
C TYR A 126 -13.59 6.24 5.30
N GLY A 127 -14.50 6.99 4.66
CA GLY A 127 -15.91 7.07 5.05
C GLY A 127 -16.19 7.85 6.35
N TYR A 128 -15.23 8.62 6.85
CA TYR A 128 -15.41 9.42 8.07
C TYR A 128 -15.88 10.84 7.76
N GLN A 129 -16.96 11.27 8.40
CA GLN A 129 -17.47 12.65 8.29
C GLN A 129 -16.91 13.60 9.36
N ARG A 130 -16.42 13.07 10.48
CA ARG A 130 -15.90 13.83 11.64
C ARG A 130 -14.64 13.20 12.21
N ARG A 131 -13.80 14.02 12.86
CA ARG A 131 -12.62 13.55 13.59
C ARG A 131 -13.05 12.73 14.81
N SER A 132 -13.20 11.42 14.63
CA SER A 132 -13.42 10.50 15.75
C SER A 132 -12.08 10.12 16.38
N LYS A 133 -12.10 9.80 17.68
CA LYS A 133 -10.90 9.26 18.37
C LYS A 133 -10.36 8.00 17.68
N GLU A 134 -11.25 7.19 17.12
CA GLU A 134 -10.89 5.99 16.38
C GLU A 134 -10.13 6.31 15.09
N PHE A 135 -10.63 7.24 14.28
CA PHE A 135 -9.97 7.68 13.05
C PHE A 135 -8.59 8.31 13.35
N ILE A 136 -8.52 9.16 14.37
CA ILE A 136 -7.24 9.76 14.79
C ILE A 136 -6.25 8.68 15.22
N ARG A 137 -6.69 7.69 16.02
CA ARG A 137 -5.84 6.55 16.40
C ARG A 137 -5.39 5.75 15.18
N PHE A 138 -6.32 5.43 14.28
CA PHE A 138 -6.05 4.73 13.02
C PHE A 138 -4.95 5.44 12.22
N LEU A 139 -5.07 6.76 12.07
CA LEU A 139 -4.16 7.58 11.30
C LEU A 139 -2.81 7.76 12.00
N LYS A 140 -2.78 8.05 13.31
CA LYS A 140 -1.53 8.20 14.07
C LYS A 140 -0.68 6.92 14.06
N ILE A 141 -1.30 5.74 14.19
CA ILE A 141 -0.58 4.45 14.09
C ILE A 141 0.17 4.36 12.75
N ARG A 142 -0.48 4.77 11.65
CA ARG A 142 0.09 4.69 10.29
C ARG A 142 1.15 5.74 10.06
N LEU A 143 0.93 6.98 10.49
CA LEU A 143 1.93 8.03 10.42
C LEU A 143 3.22 7.61 11.16
N VAL A 144 3.09 7.06 12.36
CA VAL A 144 4.25 6.58 13.13
C VAL A 144 4.93 5.40 12.44
N PHE A 145 4.15 4.40 12.03
CA PHE A 145 4.69 3.19 11.41
C PHE A 145 5.45 3.49 10.11
N TYR A 146 4.85 4.27 9.21
CA TYR A 146 5.43 4.60 7.91
C TYR A 146 6.44 5.76 7.94
N HIS A 147 6.76 6.27 9.14
CA HIS A 147 7.64 7.42 9.37
C HIS A 147 7.18 8.66 8.59
N ILE A 148 5.89 8.93 8.60
CA ILE A 148 5.29 10.06 7.89
C ILE A 148 5.07 11.22 8.86
N GLN A 149 5.74 12.34 8.62
CA GLN A 149 5.51 13.61 9.30
C GLN A 149 4.49 14.46 8.54
N THR A 150 3.59 15.09 9.28
CA THR A 150 2.60 16.03 8.76
C THR A 150 2.98 17.48 9.09
N ALA A 151 2.84 18.37 8.11
CA ALA A 151 3.10 19.80 8.27
C ALA A 151 2.05 20.64 7.52
N LEU A 152 1.75 21.82 8.06
CA LEU A 152 0.93 22.84 7.41
C LEU A 152 1.78 23.71 6.46
N ARG A 153 1.15 24.75 5.90
CA ARG A 153 1.83 25.74 5.06
C ARG A 153 3.02 26.35 5.82
N GLY A 154 4.12 26.59 5.12
CA GLY A 154 5.34 27.09 5.75
C GLY A 154 6.20 26.01 6.42
N ASN A 155 5.82 24.73 6.30
CA ASN A 155 6.51 23.60 6.92
C ASN A 155 6.40 23.55 8.46
N GLU A 156 5.31 24.09 8.99
CA GLU A 156 5.00 24.05 10.41
C GLU A 156 4.49 22.64 10.76
N ILE A 157 5.24 21.91 11.59
CA ILE A 157 4.85 20.55 12.03
C ILE A 157 3.48 20.63 12.69
N CYS A 158 2.60 19.72 12.28
CA CYS A 158 1.20 19.74 12.65
C CYS A 158 0.77 18.38 13.20
N ASP A 159 0.02 18.39 14.30
CA ASP A 159 -0.73 17.22 14.77
C ASP A 159 -2.14 17.26 14.18
N VAL A 160 -2.42 16.24 13.36
CA VAL A 160 -3.73 15.96 12.74
C VAL A 160 -4.88 15.84 13.74
N GLU A 161 -4.59 15.53 15.01
CA GLU A 161 -5.59 15.53 16.09
C GLU A 161 -6.02 16.95 16.46
N THR A 162 -5.06 17.86 16.62
CA THR A 162 -5.28 19.18 17.24
C THR A 162 -5.38 20.33 16.25
N MET A 163 -5.09 20.12 14.96
CA MET A 163 -5.19 21.18 13.96
C MET A 163 -6.57 21.84 13.91
N ASP A 164 -6.61 23.15 13.68
CA ASP A 164 -7.85 23.93 13.80
C ASP A 164 -8.83 23.63 12.65
N CYS A 165 -8.35 23.67 11.40
CA CYS A 165 -9.18 23.61 10.20
C CYS A 165 -8.94 22.33 9.39
N LEU A 166 -9.99 21.54 9.14
CA LEU A 166 -9.92 20.31 8.34
C LEU A 166 -9.68 20.53 6.84
N ASP A 167 -9.91 21.76 6.38
CA ASP A 167 -9.75 22.17 5.00
C ASP A 167 -8.35 22.72 4.70
N ASP A 168 -7.50 22.82 5.72
CA ASP A 168 -6.10 23.18 5.54
C ASP A 168 -5.34 22.09 4.81
N MET A 169 -4.43 22.52 3.94
CA MET A 169 -3.57 21.62 3.18
C MET A 169 -2.48 21.06 4.10
N ILE A 170 -2.53 19.75 4.32
CA ILE A 170 -1.48 19.00 5.01
C ILE A 170 -0.46 18.53 3.98
N THR A 171 0.80 18.73 4.30
CA THR A 171 1.95 18.13 3.61
C THR A 171 2.39 16.88 4.38
N PHE A 172 2.48 15.75 3.69
CA PHE A 172 2.98 14.47 4.19
C PHE A 172 4.39 14.25 3.65
N ARG A 173 5.34 13.92 4.52
CA ARG A 173 6.73 13.61 4.17
C ARG A 173 7.21 12.39 4.93
N VAL A 174 8.02 11.56 4.28
CA VAL A 174 8.71 10.46 4.95
C VAL A 174 10.02 11.00 5.54
N ILE A 175 10.29 10.69 6.82
CA ILE A 175 11.48 11.13 7.57
C ILE A 175 12.38 9.96 7.95
#